data_AF-A0A9D6WZS8-F1
#
_entry.id   AF-A0A9D6WZS8-F1
#
_cell.length_a   1.000
_cell.length_b   1.000
_cell.length_c   1.000
_cell.angle_alpha   90.00
_cell.angle_beta   90.00
_cell.angle_gamma   90.00
#
_symmetry.space_group_name_H-M   'P 1'
#
loop_
_entity.id
_entity.type
_entity.pdbx_description
1 polymer ?
#
loop_
_entity_poly.entity_id
_entity_poly.type
_entity_poly.pdbx_seq_one_letter_code
_entity_poly.pdbx_strand_id
1 'polypeptide(L)'
;MTQTRAEMFHKNLGLTRQHLLDVLAHPERFDWIPDNAYVIGLPKNDRALFEANMKLAHRLALKGDGRPIILIPEMAHRVVARKLRARVA
;
A
#
# COMPACT_ATOMS: atom_id res chain seq x y z
N MET A 1 -15.63 -3.22 -15.66
CA MET A 1 -14.94 -4.52 -15.69
C MET A 1 -14.49 -4.85 -14.27
N THR A 2 -14.87 -6.00 -13.74
CA THR A 2 -14.54 -6.43 -12.37
C THR A 2 -13.13 -7.02 -12.37
N GLN A 3 -12.20 -6.48 -11.58
CA GLN A 3 -10.82 -6.98 -11.49
C GLN A 3 -10.80 -8.40 -10.88
N THR A 4 -9.97 -9.28 -11.40
CA THR A 4 -9.81 -10.64 -10.88
C THR A 4 -9.05 -10.65 -9.56
N ARG A 5 -9.20 -11.71 -8.77
CA ARG A 5 -8.47 -11.89 -7.50
C ARG A 5 -6.94 -11.88 -7.71
N ALA A 6 -6.47 -12.47 -8.80
CA ALA A 6 -5.04 -12.51 -9.13
C ALA A 6 -4.49 -11.11 -9.44
N GLU A 7 -5.21 -10.31 -10.23
CA GLU A 7 -4.82 -8.93 -10.55
C GLU A 7 -4.78 -8.06 -9.29
N MET A 8 -5.79 -8.17 -8.41
CA MET A 8 -5.79 -7.44 -7.14
C MET A 8 -4.62 -7.84 -6.24
N PHE A 9 -4.29 -9.14 -6.20
CA PHE A 9 -3.14 -9.64 -5.44
C PHE A 9 -1.82 -9.02 -5.95
N HIS A 10 -1.58 -9.04 -7.27
CA HIS A 10 -0.37 -8.47 -7.84
C HIS A 10 -0.25 -6.97 -7.62
N LYS A 11 -1.36 -6.22 -7.75
CA LYS A 11 -1.36 -4.78 -7.48
C LYS A 11 -1.06 -4.48 -6.00
N ASN A 12 -1.69 -5.20 -5.07
CA ASN A 12 -1.43 -5.03 -3.64
C ASN A 12 0.01 -5.41 -3.25
N LEU A 13 0.60 -6.42 -3.90
CA LEU A 13 2.01 -6.76 -3.72
C LEU A 13 2.92 -5.62 -4.19
N GLY A 14 2.60 -4.98 -5.32
CA GLY A 14 3.30 -3.79 -5.80
C GLY A 14 3.23 -2.61 -4.82
N LEU A 15 2.05 -2.34 -4.26
CA LEU A 15 1.86 -1.29 -3.24
C LEU A 15 2.66 -1.61 -1.97
N THR A 16 2.65 -2.86 -1.53
CA THR A 16 3.41 -3.32 -0.36
C THR A 16 4.92 -3.13 -0.57
N ARG A 17 5.43 -3.50 -1.75
CA ARG A 17 6.84 -3.27 -2.10
C ARG A 17 7.20 -1.78 -2.02
N GLN A 18 6.35 -0.91 -2.56
CA GLN A 18 6.59 0.53 -2.52
C GLN A 18 6.54 1.08 -1.10
N HIS A 19 5.64 0.57 -0.26
CA HIS A 19 5.59 0.93 1.15
C HIS A 19 6.89 0.61 1.87
N LEU A 20 7.42 -0.60 1.70
CA LEU A 20 8.66 -1.02 2.33
C LEU A 20 9.82 -0.12 1.93
N LEU A 21 9.90 0.27 0.66
CA LEU A 21 10.92 1.21 0.19
C LEU A 21 10.76 2.61 0.82
N ASP A 22 9.54 3.09 0.98
CA ASP A 22 9.26 4.39 1.61
C ASP A 22 9.61 4.39 3.10
N VAL A 23 9.27 3.33 3.83
CA VAL A 23 9.64 3.15 5.24
C VAL A 23 11.15 3.05 5.41
N LEU A 24 11.86 2.34 4.52
CA LEU A 24 13.33 2.28 4.54
C LEU A 24 13.97 3.64 4.25
N ALA A 25 13.34 4.46 3.42
CA ALA A 25 13.81 5.82 3.10
C ALA A 25 13.47 6.84 4.20
N HIS A 26 12.45 6.55 5.02
CA HIS A 26 11.91 7.41 6.06
C HIS A 26 11.70 6.61 7.36
N PRO A 27 12.78 6.22 8.06
CA PRO A 27 12.68 5.38 9.26
C PRO A 27 11.79 5.98 10.35
N GLU A 28 11.67 7.31 10.43
CA GLU A 28 10.79 8.03 11.36
C GLU A 28 9.30 7.68 11.18
N ARG A 29 8.92 7.15 10.02
CA ARG A 29 7.55 6.69 9.74
C ARG A 29 7.29 5.26 10.23
N PHE A 30 8.34 4.48 10.48
CA PHE A 30 8.22 3.13 11.03
C PHE A 30 7.61 3.17 12.43
N ASP A 31 8.03 4.14 13.25
CA ASP A 31 7.54 4.33 14.62
C ASP A 31 6.04 4.66 14.69
N TRP A 32 5.42 5.03 13.57
CA TRP A 32 3.98 5.32 13.49
C TRP A 32 3.13 4.07 13.22
N ILE A 33 3.76 2.95 12.84
CA ILE A 33 3.07 1.70 12.53
C ILE A 33 3.15 0.80 13.77
N PRO A 34 2.04 0.57 14.48
CA PRO A 34 2.05 -0.32 15.63
C PRO A 34 2.42 -1.74 15.23
N ASP A 35 3.06 -2.47 16.15
CA ASP A 35 3.33 -3.89 15.97
C ASP A 35 2.05 -4.66 15.63
N ASN A 36 2.18 -5.60 14.69
CA ASN A 36 1.09 -6.46 14.21
C ASN A 36 -0.09 -5.72 13.56
N ALA A 37 0.07 -4.45 13.18
CA ALA A 37 -0.96 -3.71 12.47
C ALA A 37 -1.23 -4.26 11.06
N TYR A 38 -2.48 -4.22 10.63
CA TYR A 38 -2.84 -4.38 9.23
C TYR A 38 -2.55 -3.08 8.50
N VAL A 39 -1.61 -3.11 7.55
CA VAL A 39 -1.29 -1.96 6.70
C VAL A 39 -2.00 -2.10 5.36
N ILE A 40 -2.83 -1.13 4.99
CA ILE A 40 -3.65 -1.16 3.78
C ILE A 40 -3.41 0.11 2.96
N GLY A 41 -2.90 -0.07 1.75
CA GLY A 41 -2.71 1.02 0.80
C GLY A 41 -4.01 1.46 0.14
N LEU A 42 -4.23 2.78 0.04
CA LEU A 42 -5.39 3.39 -0.61
C LEU A 42 -4.97 4.15 -1.87
N PRO A 43 -4.91 3.49 -3.03
CA PRO A 43 -4.46 4.12 -4.28
C PRO A 43 -5.53 5.08 -4.81
N LYS A 44 -5.18 6.35 -5.01
CA LYS A 44 -6.10 7.36 -5.57
C LYS A 44 -6.37 7.17 -7.07
N ASN A 45 -5.42 6.57 -7.80
CA ASN A 45 -5.45 6.44 -9.26
C ASN A 45 -6.13 5.15 -9.75
N ASP A 46 -6.47 4.22 -8.85
CA ASP A 46 -7.20 2.99 -9.18
C ASP A 46 -8.42 2.88 -8.26
N ARG A 47 -9.54 3.43 -8.73
CA ARG A 47 -10.80 3.48 -7.98
C ARG A 47 -11.30 2.09 -7.56
N ALA A 48 -11.17 1.10 -8.43
CA ALA A 48 -11.63 -0.25 -8.13
C ALA A 48 -10.79 -0.90 -7.02
N LEU A 49 -9.46 -0.68 -7.04
CA LEU A 49 -8.58 -1.16 -5.99
C LEU A 49 -8.78 -0.40 -4.68
N PHE A 50 -9.02 0.92 -4.74
CA PHE A 50 -9.40 1.72 -3.58
C PHE A 50 -10.66 1.16 -2.90
N GLU A 51 -11.73 0.95 -3.66
CA GLU A 51 -12.99 0.42 -3.13
C GLU A 51 -12.82 -1.00 -2.56
N ALA A 52 -12.02 -1.85 -3.21
CA ALA A 52 -11.72 -3.20 -2.71
C ALA A 52 -10.93 -3.17 -1.39
N ASN A 53 -9.92 -2.31 -1.29
CA ASN A 53 -9.08 -2.17 -0.10
C ASN A 53 -9.85 -1.54 1.07
N MET A 54 -10.76 -0.59 0.79
CA MET A 54 -11.69 -0.07 1.80
C MET A 54 -12.64 -1.15 2.33
N LYS A 55 -13.19 -2.00 1.44
CA LYS A 55 -14.02 -3.15 1.87
C LYS A 55 -13.21 -4.15 2.71
N LEU A 56 -11.93 -4.36 2.39
CA LEU A 56 -11.04 -5.20 3.20
C LEU A 56 -10.84 -4.59 4.60
N ALA A 57 -10.52 -3.30 4.68
CA ALA A 57 -10.35 -2.59 5.96
C ALA A 57 -11.60 -2.71 6.83
N HIS A 58 -12.78 -2.49 6.25
CA HIS A 58 -14.04 -2.62 6.97
C HIS A 58 -14.28 -4.05 7.49
N ARG A 59 -14.00 -5.08 6.68
CA ARG A 59 -14.11 -6.48 7.12
C ARG A 59 -13.15 -6.83 8.24
N LEU A 60 -11.93 -6.27 8.23
CA LEU A 60 -10.95 -6.47 9.30
C LEU A 60 -11.41 -5.78 10.60
N ALA A 61 -11.95 -4.57 10.51
CA ALA A 61 -12.50 -3.87 11.66
C ALA A 61 -13.65 -4.65 12.30
N LEU A 62 -14.56 -5.22 11.48
CA LEU A 62 -15.67 -6.04 11.95
C LEU A 62 -15.23 -7.40 12.52
N LYS A 63 -14.07 -7.92 12.12
CA LYS A 63 -13.51 -9.17 12.66
C LYS A 63 -13.12 -9.05 14.13
N GLY A 64 -12.81 -7.84 14.60
CA GLY A 64 -12.55 -7.56 16.01
C GLY A 64 -11.34 -8.29 16.60
N ASP A 65 -10.33 -8.63 15.79
CA ASP A 65 -9.14 -9.36 16.26
C ASP A 65 -8.14 -8.50 17.07
N GLY A 66 -8.53 -7.26 17.39
CA GLY A 66 -7.77 -6.32 18.23
C GLY A 66 -6.57 -5.68 17.55
N ARG A 67 -6.24 -6.06 16.30
CA ARG A 67 -5.09 -5.51 15.59
C ARG A 67 -5.40 -4.11 15.05
N PRO A 68 -4.48 -3.14 15.20
CA PRO A 68 -4.63 -1.82 14.60
C PRO A 68 -4.72 -1.93 13.07
N ILE A 69 -5.52 -1.07 12.44
CA ILE A 69 -5.64 -0.99 10.98
C ILE A 69 -5.14 0.39 10.55
N ILE A 70 -4.05 0.41 9.78
CA ILE A 70 -3.42 1.62 9.27
C ILE A 70 -3.78 1.77 7.79
N LEU A 71 -4.42 2.89 7.46
CA LEU A 71 -4.79 3.26 6.11
C LEU A 71 -3.77 4.26 5.57
N ILE A 72 -3.08 3.91 4.49
CA ILE A 72 -2.07 4.78 3.90
C ILE A 72 -2.65 5.41 2.63
N PRO A 73 -3.02 6.70 2.65
CA PRO A 73 -3.45 7.40 1.46
C PRO A 73 -2.28 7.53 0.50
N GLU A 74 -2.52 7.18 -0.76
CA GLU A 74 -1.57 7.44 -1.85
C GLU A 74 -0.24 6.69 -1.69
N MET A 75 -0.28 5.37 -1.87
CA MET A 75 0.92 4.63 -2.28
C MET A 75 1.18 4.97 -3.76
N ALA A 76 1.58 6.21 -4.02
CA ALA A 76 1.82 6.67 -5.37
C ALA A 76 2.85 5.71 -6.00
N HIS A 77 2.50 5.22 -7.18
CA HIS A 77 3.47 4.84 -8.20
C HIS A 77 4.30 6.08 -8.56
N ARG A 78 5.12 6.61 -7.64
CA ARG A 78 6.33 7.32 -8.06
C ARG A 78 7.27 6.23 -8.51
N VAL A 79 7.04 5.78 -9.74
CA VAL A 79 8.06 5.12 -10.52
C VAL A 79 9.27 6.05 -10.43
N VAL A 80 10.28 5.66 -9.65
CA VAL A 80 11.60 6.30 -9.65
C VAL A 80 12.30 5.90 -10.97
N ALA A 81 11.62 6.08 -12.11
CA ALA A 81 12.19 5.94 -13.45
C ALA A 81 12.69 7.28 -13.98
N ARG A 82 12.71 8.34 -13.15
CA ARG A 82 13.20 9.66 -13.58
C ARG A 82 14.65 9.97 -13.20
N LYS A 83 15.39 9.06 -12.56
CA LYS A 83 16.79 9.33 -12.14
C LYS A 83 17.84 8.22 -12.35
N LEU A 84 17.59 7.26 -13.25
CA LEU A 84 18.59 6.25 -13.65
C LEU A 84 19.00 6.34 -15.13
N ARG A 85 18.80 7.50 -15.77
CA ARG A 85 19.36 7.83 -17.10
C ARG A 85 20.23 9.08 -17.11
N ALA A 86 20.86 9.40 -15.99
CA ALA A 86 21.87 10.46 -15.90
C ALA A 86 23.01 10.01 -15.00
N ARG A 87 23.65 8.90 -15.37
CA ARG A 87 25.00 8.46 -14.96
C ARG A 87 25.26 7.07 -15.54
N VAL A 88 25.42 7.03 -16.85
CA VAL A 88 26.45 6.18 -17.45
C VAL A 88 27.34 7.17 -18.19
N ALA A 89 28.64 7.01 -17.95
CA ALA A 89 29.74 7.87 -18.38
C ALA A 89 29.70 8.21 -19.88
#